data_AF-A0A183HI25-F1
#
_entry.id   AF-A0A183HI25-F1
#
_cell.length_a   1.000
_cell.length_b   1.000
_cell.length_c   1.000
_cell.angle_alpha   90.00
_cell.angle_beta   90.00
_cell.angle_gamma   90.00
#
_symmetry.space_group_name_H-M   'P 1'
#
loop_
_entity.id
_entity.type
_entity.pdbx_description
1 polymer ?
#
loop_
_entity_poly.entity_id
_entity_poly.type
_entity_poly.pdbx_seq_one_letter_code
_entity_poly.pdbx_strand_id
1 'polypeptide(L)'
;MSPGVFVLKDNVRNEYNTFFYHYSKTDVSNADQYRQKSASKALKKEVAVAAPPMAPEFEPFYAPIINLLCCKMMMQLIRIVLERTAKRSRYASDGLLHRALFLVGMGLNEQTKNKDFDFISCAEEGNVFTVMKSLVGKPESEPHADLLEYLLEMQ
;
A
#
# COMPACT_ATOMS: atom_id res chain seq x y z
N MET A 1 -13.55 -21.28 -26.39
CA MET A 1 -12.81 -21.46 -25.13
C MET A 1 -13.08 -20.24 -24.27
N SER A 2 -13.71 -20.39 -23.09
CA SER A 2 -13.83 -19.24 -22.19
C SER A 2 -12.43 -18.85 -21.71
N PRO A 3 -12.07 -17.56 -21.67
CA PRO A 3 -10.82 -17.14 -21.04
C PRO A 3 -10.79 -17.66 -19.59
N GLY A 4 -9.66 -18.22 -19.17
CA GLY A 4 -9.47 -18.69 -17.80
C GLY A 4 -9.68 -17.53 -16.82
N VAL A 5 -10.60 -17.70 -15.86
CA VAL A 5 -10.85 -16.70 -14.82
C VAL A 5 -9.98 -17.05 -13.62
N PHE A 6 -9.04 -16.17 -13.29
CA PHE A 6 -8.26 -16.26 -12.06
C PHE A 6 -9.05 -15.62 -10.92
N VAL A 7 -9.16 -16.32 -9.79
CA VAL A 7 -9.90 -15.87 -8.61
C VAL A 7 -9.00 -16.04 -7.39
N LEU A 8 -8.90 -15.00 -6.56
CA LEU A 8 -8.25 -15.10 -5.25
C LEU A 8 -9.15 -15.91 -4.31
N LYS A 9 -8.63 -17.00 -3.75
CA LYS A 9 -9.38 -17.82 -2.79
C LYS A 9 -9.61 -17.01 -1.51
N ASP A 10 -10.83 -17.06 -0.97
CA ASP A 10 -11.20 -16.25 0.18
C ASP A 10 -10.39 -16.57 1.45
N ASN A 11 -9.92 -17.82 1.60
CA ASN A 11 -9.17 -18.28 2.78
C ASN A 11 -7.71 -17.81 2.83
N VAL A 12 -7.15 -17.29 1.73
CA VAL A 12 -5.77 -16.76 1.66
C VAL A 12 -5.75 -15.28 1.29
N ARG A 13 -6.92 -14.62 1.37
CA ARG A 13 -7.08 -13.22 0.93
C ARG A 13 -6.23 -12.26 1.77
N ASN A 14 -6.06 -12.56 3.06
CA ASN A 14 -5.20 -11.85 4.00
C ASN A 14 -3.70 -12.06 3.78
N GLU A 15 -3.31 -13.04 2.96
CA GLU A 15 -1.91 -13.34 2.63
C GLU A 15 -1.52 -12.78 1.25
N TYR A 16 -2.49 -12.29 0.47
CA TYR A 16 -2.22 -11.73 -0.84
C TYR A 16 -1.30 -10.51 -0.74
N ASN A 17 -0.29 -10.47 -1.60
CA ASN A 17 0.65 -9.36 -1.70
C ASN A 17 0.85 -8.99 -3.16
N THR A 18 0.37 -7.80 -3.54
CA THR A 18 0.49 -7.29 -4.92
C THR A 18 1.94 -7.14 -5.39
N PHE A 19 2.91 -7.03 -4.47
CA PHE A 19 4.34 -6.90 -4.72
C PHE A 19 5.12 -8.16 -4.35
N PHE A 20 4.47 -9.32 -4.28
CA PHE A 20 5.16 -10.59 -4.02
C PHE A 20 6.22 -10.87 -5.11
N TYR A 21 7.46 -11.13 -4.69
CA TYR A 21 8.61 -11.15 -5.60
C TYR A 21 8.62 -12.33 -6.59
N HIS A 22 7.88 -13.41 -6.29
CA HIS A 22 7.74 -14.55 -7.20
C HIS A 22 6.65 -14.36 -8.26
N TYR A 23 5.88 -13.28 -8.22
CA TYR A 23 4.86 -13.03 -9.23
C TYR A 23 5.50 -12.67 -10.57
N SER A 24 5.09 -13.39 -11.61
CA SER A 24 5.39 -13.00 -12.98
C SER A 24 4.58 -11.77 -13.38
N LYS A 25 4.96 -11.12 -14.47
CA LYS A 25 4.17 -10.01 -15.05
C LYS A 25 2.73 -10.45 -15.38
N THR A 26 2.56 -11.71 -15.78
CA THR A 26 1.26 -12.28 -16.08
C THR A 26 0.42 -12.45 -14.82
N ASP A 27 1.02 -12.89 -13.71
CA ASP A 27 0.32 -13.03 -12.42
C ASP A 27 -0.18 -11.69 -11.91
N VAL A 28 0.69 -10.65 -11.95
CA VAL A 28 0.31 -9.29 -11.57
C VAL A 28 -0.83 -8.78 -12.45
N SER A 29 -0.73 -8.95 -13.78
CA SER A 29 -1.79 -8.51 -14.70
C SER A 29 -3.13 -9.21 -14.48
N ASN A 30 -3.10 -10.51 -14.20
CA ASN A 30 -4.31 -11.29 -13.89
C ASN A 30 -4.94 -10.84 -12.57
N ALA A 31 -4.12 -10.55 -11.55
CA ALA A 31 -4.59 -10.07 -10.26
C ALA A 31 -5.21 -8.66 -10.36
N ASP A 32 -4.59 -7.75 -11.12
CA ASP A 32 -5.13 -6.40 -11.36
C ASP A 32 -6.47 -6.45 -12.09
N GLN A 33 -6.59 -7.29 -13.12
CA GLN A 33 -7.87 -7.49 -13.83
C GLN A 33 -8.95 -8.05 -12.90
N TYR A 34 -8.59 -8.97 -12.01
CA TYR A 34 -9.53 -9.51 -11.03
C TYR A 34 -10.00 -8.43 -10.04
N ARG A 35 -9.07 -7.60 -9.53
CA ARG A 35 -9.38 -6.46 -8.65
C ARG A 35 -10.32 -5.46 -9.32
N GLN A 36 -10.02 -5.02 -10.55
CA GLN A 36 -10.88 -4.08 -11.27
C GLN A 36 -12.30 -4.60 -11.49
N LYS A 37 -12.45 -5.90 -11.78
CA LYS A 37 -13.78 -6.54 -11.94
C LYS A 37 -14.51 -6.67 -10.61
N SER A 38 -13.80 -6.85 -9.50
CA SER A 38 -14.36 -7.09 -8.18
C SER A 38 -14.68 -5.80 -7.42
N ALA A 39 -13.95 -4.71 -7.67
CA ALA A 39 -14.23 -3.37 -7.17
C ALA A 39 -15.61 -2.84 -7.58
N SER A 40 -16.12 -3.24 -8.76
CA SER A 40 -17.50 -2.93 -9.21
C SER A 40 -18.60 -3.53 -8.32
N LYS A 41 -18.24 -4.46 -7.42
CA LYS A 41 -19.15 -5.15 -6.50
C LYS A 41 -18.96 -4.70 -5.04
N ALA A 42 -18.80 -3.40 -4.78
CA ALA A 42 -19.03 -2.75 -3.48
C ALA A 42 -18.60 -3.54 -2.21
N LEU A 43 -17.50 -4.30 -2.26
CA LEU A 43 -17.03 -5.07 -1.13
C LEU A 43 -15.91 -4.27 -0.48
N LYS A 44 -16.21 -3.60 0.64
CA LYS A 44 -15.19 -3.04 1.57
C LYS A 44 -14.09 -4.07 1.93
N LYS A 45 -14.36 -5.36 1.73
CA LYS A 45 -13.41 -6.49 1.82
C LYS A 45 -12.26 -6.48 0.81
N GLU A 46 -12.34 -5.71 -0.28
CA GLU A 46 -11.28 -5.62 -1.29
C GLU A 46 -10.16 -4.67 -0.88
N VAL A 47 -10.42 -3.72 0.01
CA VAL A 47 -9.40 -2.79 0.51
C VAL A 47 -8.28 -3.53 1.25
N ALA A 48 -8.65 -4.59 1.98
CA ALA A 48 -7.71 -5.51 2.63
C ALA A 48 -6.82 -6.30 1.64
N VAL A 49 -7.19 -6.36 0.35
CA VAL A 49 -6.38 -6.97 -0.72
C VAL A 49 -5.36 -5.98 -1.28
N ALA A 50 -5.64 -4.68 -1.19
CA ALA A 50 -4.72 -3.62 -1.59
C ALA A 50 -3.68 -3.31 -0.50
N ALA A 51 -4.05 -3.49 0.77
CA ALA A 51 -3.17 -3.28 1.90
C ALA A 51 -2.05 -4.34 1.95
N PRO A 52 -0.84 -3.98 2.42
CA PRO A 52 0.21 -4.95 2.65
C PRO A 52 -0.25 -5.98 3.70
N PRO A 53 0.03 -7.28 3.49
CA PRO A 53 -0.21 -8.27 4.53
C PRO A 53 0.76 -8.06 5.70
N MET A 54 0.44 -8.68 6.82
CA MET A 54 1.33 -8.70 7.98
C MET A 54 2.61 -9.46 7.62
N ALA A 55 3.77 -8.79 7.64
CA ALA A 55 5.04 -9.43 7.30
C ALA A 55 5.42 -10.53 8.31
N PRO A 56 6.12 -11.60 7.92
CA PRO A 56 6.74 -12.52 8.89
C PRO A 56 7.84 -11.80 9.68
N GLU A 57 8.19 -12.35 10.83
CA GLU A 57 9.35 -11.86 11.60
C GLU A 57 10.65 -12.10 10.83
N PHE A 58 11.55 -11.12 10.90
CA PHE A 58 12.91 -11.30 10.41
C PHE A 58 13.74 -12.08 11.42
N GLU A 59 14.69 -12.87 10.93
CA GLU A 59 15.75 -13.43 11.78
C GLU A 59 16.45 -12.30 12.58
N PRO A 60 16.91 -12.55 13.82
CA PRO A 60 17.44 -11.49 14.69
C PRO A 60 18.51 -10.61 14.05
N PHE A 61 19.35 -11.18 13.18
CA PHE A 61 20.36 -10.44 12.43
C PHE A 61 19.75 -9.40 11.47
N TYR A 62 18.61 -9.70 10.85
CA TYR A 62 17.92 -8.84 9.90
C TYR A 62 16.83 -7.97 10.53
N ALA A 63 16.45 -8.21 11.79
CA ALA A 63 15.41 -7.44 12.48
C ALA A 63 15.55 -5.90 12.34
N PRO A 64 16.75 -5.29 12.36
CA PRO A 64 16.89 -3.84 12.20
C PRO A 64 16.48 -3.27 10.83
N ILE A 65 16.23 -4.12 9.81
CA ILE A 65 15.88 -3.66 8.45
C ILE A 65 14.59 -2.83 8.42
N ILE A 66 13.67 -3.07 9.36
CA ILE A 66 12.41 -2.32 9.47
C ILE A 66 12.64 -0.84 9.76
N ASN A 67 13.79 -0.47 10.34
CA ASN A 67 14.14 0.93 10.60
C ASN A 67 14.28 1.76 9.31
N LEU A 68 14.47 1.11 8.15
CA LEU A 68 14.44 1.78 6.86
C LEU A 68 13.06 2.40 6.58
N LEU A 69 11.98 1.83 7.11
CA LEU A 69 10.63 2.40 6.96
C LEU A 69 10.51 3.73 7.70
N CYS A 70 11.17 3.92 8.85
CA CYS A 70 11.12 5.14 9.66
C CYS A 70 12.23 6.15 9.33
N CYS A 71 13.20 5.80 8.48
CA CYS A 71 14.31 6.71 8.22
C CYS A 71 13.86 7.98 7.47
N LYS A 72 14.54 9.10 7.74
CA LYS A 72 14.23 10.41 7.12
C LYS A 72 14.18 10.37 5.59
N MET A 73 15.08 9.61 4.97
CA MET A 73 15.10 9.45 3.51
C MET A 73 13.83 8.76 3.01
N MET A 74 13.36 7.72 3.69
CA MET A 74 12.12 7.03 3.32
C MET A 74 10.91 7.96 3.43
N MET A 75 10.78 8.68 4.54
CA MET A 75 9.71 9.67 4.73
C MET A 75 9.71 10.74 3.63
N GLN A 76 10.89 11.25 3.27
CA GLN A 76 11.04 12.20 2.17
C GLN A 76 10.63 11.62 0.82
N LEU A 77 11.02 10.37 0.52
CA LEU A 77 10.66 9.70 -0.73
C LEU A 77 9.15 9.49 -0.84
N ILE A 78 8.51 8.97 0.22
CA ILE A 78 7.06 8.77 0.27
C ILE A 78 6.35 10.10 0.07
N ARG A 79 6.73 11.14 0.82
CA ARG A 79 6.16 12.48 0.71
C ARG A 79 6.29 13.05 -0.71
N ILE A 80 7.47 12.95 -1.34
CA ILE A 80 7.69 13.46 -2.70
C ILE A 80 6.77 12.77 -3.71
N VAL A 81 6.57 11.46 -3.58
CA VAL A 81 5.64 10.73 -4.46
C VAL A 81 4.22 11.24 -4.27
N LEU A 82 3.75 11.36 -3.02
CA LEU A 82 2.41 11.86 -2.71
C LEU A 82 2.20 13.30 -3.21
N GLU A 83 3.15 14.20 -2.99
CA GLU A 83 3.07 15.59 -3.45
C GLU A 83 3.06 15.68 -4.98
N ARG A 84 3.85 14.84 -5.67
CA ARG A 84 3.85 14.79 -7.13
C ARG A 84 2.51 14.32 -7.67
N THR A 85 1.89 13.32 -7.03
CA THR A 85 0.53 12.89 -7.34
C THR A 85 -0.46 14.04 -7.16
N ALA A 86 -0.45 14.71 -6.01
CA ALA A 86 -1.36 15.82 -5.71
C ALA A 86 -1.21 17.00 -6.68
N LYS A 87 0.01 17.24 -7.18
CA LYS A 87 0.31 18.28 -8.17
C LYS A 87 0.08 17.82 -9.62
N ARG A 88 -0.41 16.59 -9.84
CA ARG A 88 -0.55 15.96 -11.16
C ARG A 88 0.72 16.09 -12.01
N SER A 89 1.87 15.90 -11.36
CA SER A 89 3.17 16.03 -12.00
C SER A 89 3.33 15.01 -13.14
N ARG A 90 4.04 15.39 -14.21
CA ARG A 90 4.46 14.45 -15.26
C ARG A 90 5.35 13.30 -14.75
N TYR A 91 5.87 13.40 -13.53
CA TYR A 91 6.69 12.38 -12.87
C TYR A 91 5.89 11.55 -11.85
N ALA A 92 4.58 11.79 -11.72
CA ALA A 92 3.69 10.93 -10.97
C ALA A 92 3.28 9.75 -11.84
N SER A 93 3.06 8.59 -11.21
CA SER A 93 2.43 7.45 -11.86
C SER A 93 1.60 6.69 -10.83
N ASP A 94 0.58 6.00 -11.33
CA ASP A 94 -0.27 5.11 -10.54
C ASP A 94 0.55 4.12 -9.70
N GLY A 95 1.51 3.43 -10.33
CA GLY A 95 2.37 2.47 -9.65
C GLY A 95 3.28 3.09 -8.58
N LEU A 96 3.69 4.35 -8.72
CA LEU A 96 4.46 5.04 -7.68
C LEU A 96 3.56 5.36 -6.47
N LEU A 97 2.35 5.86 -6.70
CA LEU A 97 1.38 6.12 -5.64
C LEU A 97 1.07 4.82 -4.86
N HIS A 98 0.76 3.74 -5.57
CA HIS A 98 0.47 2.44 -4.95
C HIS A 98 1.62 1.96 -4.06
N ARG A 99 2.88 2.05 -4.52
CA ARG A 99 4.06 1.67 -3.74
C ARG A 99 4.27 2.56 -2.52
N ALA A 100 4.04 3.86 -2.63
CA ALA A 100 4.16 4.79 -1.51
C ALA A 100 3.12 4.46 -0.42
N LEU A 101 1.86 4.25 -0.80
CA LEU A 101 0.80 3.83 0.12
C LEU A 101 1.11 2.46 0.74
N PHE A 102 1.62 1.51 -0.06
CA PHE A 102 2.00 0.19 0.43
C PHE A 102 3.11 0.24 1.48
N LEU A 103 4.13 1.10 1.30
CA LEU A 103 5.18 1.31 2.30
C LEU A 103 4.63 1.94 3.59
N VAL A 104 3.67 2.86 3.48
CA VAL A 104 2.96 3.40 4.65
C VAL A 104 2.23 2.29 5.40
N GLY A 105 1.48 1.44 4.68
CA GLY A 105 0.82 0.29 5.29
C GLY A 105 1.79 -0.70 5.96
N MET A 106 2.97 -0.92 5.38
CA MET A 106 3.99 -1.76 6.01
C MET A 106 4.46 -1.16 7.32
N GLY A 107 4.70 0.14 7.37
CA GLY A 107 5.07 0.85 8.59
C GLY A 107 4.00 0.76 9.69
N LEU A 108 2.74 0.98 9.32
CA LEU A 108 1.60 0.85 10.24
C LEU A 108 1.42 -0.59 10.75
N ASN A 109 1.64 -1.58 9.89
CA ASN A 109 1.62 -2.99 10.29
C ASN A 109 2.73 -3.31 11.31
N GLU A 110 3.95 -2.83 11.09
CA GLU A 110 5.06 -3.04 12.04
C GLU A 110 4.77 -2.36 13.38
N GLN A 111 4.22 -1.15 13.40
CA GLN A 111 3.81 -0.47 14.63
C GLN A 111 2.66 -1.20 15.35
N THR A 112 1.73 -1.78 14.59
CA THR A 112 0.63 -2.58 15.16
C THR A 112 1.15 -3.82 15.90
N LYS A 113 2.20 -4.47 15.37
CA LYS A 113 2.84 -5.63 16.02
C LYS A 113 3.70 -5.22 17.20
N ASN A 114 4.51 -4.17 17.03
CA ASN A 114 5.47 -3.69 17.99
C ASN A 114 5.19 -2.22 18.31
N LYS A 115 4.59 -1.97 19.48
CA LYS A 115 4.24 -0.62 19.91
C LYS A 115 5.44 0.31 20.11
N ASP A 116 6.65 -0.23 20.25
CA ASP A 116 7.89 0.55 20.35
C ASP A 116 8.39 1.02 18.97
N PHE A 117 7.84 0.50 17.88
CA PHE A 117 8.15 0.94 16.52
C PHE A 117 7.30 2.15 16.15
N ASP A 118 7.82 3.34 16.39
CA ASP A 118 7.08 4.61 16.24
C ASP A 118 7.07 5.15 14.79
N PHE A 119 6.36 4.44 13.91
CA PHE A 119 6.18 4.85 12.52
C PHE A 119 5.29 6.08 12.36
N ILE A 120 4.20 6.18 13.14
CA ILE A 120 3.22 7.27 13.06
C ILE A 120 3.90 8.61 13.30
N SER A 121 4.70 8.76 14.36
CA SER A 121 5.41 10.02 14.63
C SER A 121 6.38 10.36 13.49
N CYS A 122 7.13 9.38 12.98
CA CYS A 122 8.04 9.58 11.84
C CYS A 122 7.29 10.09 10.58
N ALA A 123 6.11 9.54 10.31
CA ALA A 123 5.26 9.93 9.18
C ALA A 123 4.61 11.31 9.38
N GLU A 124 4.23 11.66 10.61
CA GLU A 124 3.73 13.00 10.96
C GLU A 124 4.80 14.07 10.80
N GLU A 125 6.01 13.86 11.34
CA GLU A 125 7.16 14.74 11.13
C GLU A 125 7.49 14.89 9.64
N GLY A 126 7.36 13.79 8.89
CA GLY A 126 7.51 13.73 7.44
C GLY A 126 6.37 14.41 6.65
N ASN A 127 5.31 14.90 7.30
CA ASN A 127 4.08 15.39 6.67
C ASN A 127 3.38 14.39 5.72
N VAL A 128 3.63 13.09 5.89
CA VAL A 128 3.10 12.04 5.00
C VAL A 128 1.58 11.99 5.09
N PHE A 129 1.02 11.88 6.30
CA PHE A 129 -0.43 11.80 6.48
C PHE A 129 -1.17 13.07 6.06
N THR A 130 -0.56 14.25 6.23
CA THR A 130 -1.13 15.52 5.76
C THR A 130 -1.33 15.51 4.24
N VAL A 131 -0.31 15.06 3.49
CA VAL A 131 -0.42 14.98 2.03
C VAL A 131 -1.38 13.86 1.60
N MET A 132 -1.39 12.71 2.30
CA MET A 132 -2.40 11.66 2.07
C MET A 132 -3.84 12.20 2.22
N LYS A 133 -4.13 12.93 3.30
CA LYS A 133 -5.46 13.55 3.53
C LYS A 133 -5.85 14.51 2.39
N SER A 134 -4.88 15.22 1.81
CA SER A 134 -5.13 16.14 0.68
C SER A 134 -5.51 15.43 -0.63
N LEU A 135 -5.17 14.15 -0.75
CA LEU A 135 -5.47 13.32 -1.92
C LEU A 135 -6.86 12.68 -1.84
N VAL A 136 -7.48 12.59 -0.67
CA VAL A 136 -8.80 11.95 -0.51
C VAL A 136 -9.84 12.62 -1.43
N GLY A 137 -10.57 11.80 -2.18
CA GLY A 137 -11.59 12.25 -3.14
C GLY A 137 -11.04 12.94 -4.39
N LYS A 138 -9.72 12.91 -4.64
CA LYS A 138 -9.11 13.52 -5.84
C LYS A 138 -9.02 12.51 -7.00
N PRO A 139 -9.27 12.94 -8.26
CA PRO A 139 -9.18 12.06 -9.43
C PRO A 139 -7.83 11.36 -9.58
N GLU A 140 -6.72 12.04 -9.25
CA GLU A 140 -5.36 11.49 -9.29
C GLU A 140 -5.10 10.36 -8.29
N SER A 141 -5.96 10.19 -7.28
CA SER A 141 -5.86 9.14 -6.27
C SER A 141 -6.91 8.04 -6.42
N GLU A 142 -7.91 8.25 -7.30
CA GLU A 142 -9.07 7.37 -7.47
C GLU A 142 -8.70 5.88 -7.64
N PRO A 143 -7.66 5.50 -8.40
CA PRO A 143 -7.26 4.10 -8.54
C PRO A 143 -6.88 3.40 -7.22
N HIS A 144 -6.48 4.17 -6.19
CA HIS A 144 -6.05 3.67 -4.88
C HIS A 144 -6.80 4.34 -3.72
N ALA A 145 -7.98 4.93 -3.98
CA ALA A 145 -8.74 5.68 -2.98
C ALA A 145 -9.09 4.81 -1.76
N ASP A 146 -9.52 3.58 -2.01
CA ASP A 146 -9.81 2.58 -0.99
C ASP A 146 -8.61 2.36 -0.04
N LEU A 147 -7.43 2.09 -0.60
CA LEU A 147 -6.21 1.88 0.18
C LEU A 147 -5.83 3.15 0.95
N LEU A 148 -5.92 4.31 0.31
CA LEU A 148 -5.62 5.60 0.93
C LEU A 148 -6.50 5.84 2.16
N GLU A 149 -7.82 5.64 2.04
CA GLU A 149 -8.78 5.83 3.13
C GLU A 149 -8.54 4.83 4.26
N TYR A 150 -8.34 3.54 3.94
CA TYR A 150 -8.06 2.51 4.94
C TYR A 150 -6.80 2.79 5.76
N LEU A 151 -5.72 3.26 5.12
CA LEU A 151 -4.49 3.59 5.84
C LEU A 151 -4.65 4.81 6.75
N LEU A 152 -5.52 5.76 6.38
CA LEU A 152 -5.82 6.92 7.22
C LEU A 152 -6.70 6.55 8.43
N GLU A 153 -7.49 5.47 8.35
CA GLU A 153 -8.24 4.91 9.48
C GLU A 153 -7.34 4.14 10.47
N MET A 154 -6.18 3.65 10.01
CA MET A 154 -5.17 2.97 10.84
C MET A 154 -4.19 3.90 11.55
N GLN A 155 -4.20 5.20 11.21
CA GLN A 155 -3.38 6.24 11.86
C GLN A 155 -3.84 6.46 13.31
#